data_AF-A0A820RCP8-F1
#
_entry.id   AF-A0A820RCP8-F1
#
_cell.length_a   1.000
_cell.length_b   1.000
_cell.length_c   1.000
_cell.angle_alpha   90.00
_cell.angle_beta   90.00
_cell.angle_gamma   90.00
#
_symmetry.space_group_name_H-M   'P 1'
#
loop_
_entity.id
_entity.type
_entity.pdbx_description
1 polymer ?
#
loop_
_entity_poly.entity_id
_entity_poly.type
_entity_poly.pdbx_seq_one_letter_code
_entity_poly.pdbx_strand_id
1 'polypeptide(L)'
;MPRNKISDNIEGIVKYILTKNYSYYVIQQELARMNLNVSKSTISRIANKVGKQRQLCLLNSEKPKFHRRRHIATPSIVRRITSYINQENPLTVSLMAARCHISVGTTFRTIRDIIDARCRKKTPVHRLYPAIIENR
;
A
#
# COMPACT_ATOMS: atom_id res chain seq x y z
N MET A 1 0.81 -1.50 7.98
CA MET A 1 0.74 -0.48 9.05
C MET A 1 1.73 0.64 8.73
N PRO A 2 1.27 1.86 8.40
CA PRO A 2 2.16 3.03 8.39
C PRO A 2 2.76 3.17 9.79
N ARG A 3 4.08 3.36 9.87
CA ARG A 3 4.81 3.36 11.14
C ARG A 3 4.87 4.79 11.68
N ASN A 4 4.58 4.97 12.97
CA ASN A 4 4.75 6.25 13.63
C ASN A 4 6.21 6.71 13.50
N LYS A 5 6.40 7.93 13.00
CA LYS A 5 7.72 8.56 12.89
C LYS A 5 8.26 8.78 14.30
N ILE A 6 9.48 8.33 14.57
CA ILE A 6 10.18 8.61 15.84
C ILE A 6 10.59 10.09 15.81
N SER A 7 10.51 10.78 16.95
CA SER A 7 11.01 12.15 17.06
C SER A 7 12.49 12.22 16.69
N ASP A 8 12.85 13.22 15.87
CA ASP A 8 14.22 13.37 15.35
C ASP A 8 15.23 13.59 16.49
N ASN A 9 14.80 14.20 17.61
CA ASN A 9 15.60 14.38 18.84
C ASN A 9 15.96 13.02 19.49
N ILE A 10 14.97 12.13 19.63
CA ILE A 10 15.18 10.80 20.22
C ILE A 10 16.10 9.98 19.30
N GLU A 11 15.92 10.06 17.98
CA GLU A 11 16.79 9.39 17.02
C GLU A 11 18.25 9.89 17.14
N GLY A 12 18.46 11.19 17.32
CA GLY A 12 19.79 11.79 17.52
C GLY A 12 20.50 11.28 18.78
N ILE A 13 19.80 11.27 19.92
CA ILE A 13 20.36 10.79 21.20
C ILE A 13 20.73 9.31 21.10
N VAL A 14 19.83 8.47 20.57
CA VAL A 14 20.09 7.04 20.40
C VAL A 14 21.30 6.81 19.49
N LYS A 15 21.44 7.57 18.40
CA LYS A 15 22.61 7.50 17.52
C LYS A 15 23.91 7.85 18.24
N TYR A 16 23.90 8.89 19.06
CA TYR A 16 25.07 9.26 19.85
C TYR A 16 25.46 8.14 20.82
N ILE A 17 24.52 7.60 21.60
CA ILE A 17 24.81 6.51 22.55
C ILE A 17 25.29 5.25 21.80
N LEU A 18 24.75 4.95 20.63
CA LEU A 18 25.20 3.82 19.80
C LEU A 18 26.69 3.93 19.41
N THR A 19 27.26 5.13 19.31
CA THR A 19 28.71 5.30 19.04
C THR A 19 29.60 4.86 20.20
N LYS A 20 29.05 4.76 21.41
CA LYS A 20 29.77 4.29 22.60
C LYS A 20 29.88 2.76 22.69
N ASN A 21 29.39 2.03 21.68
CA ASN A 21 29.40 0.56 21.60
C ASN A 21 28.78 -0.17 22.82
N TYR A 22 27.79 0.46 23.46
CA TYR A 22 27.05 -0.15 24.56
C TYR A 22 26.07 -1.24 24.08
N SER A 23 25.79 -2.19 24.96
CA SER A 23 24.74 -3.19 24.72
C SER A 23 23.36 -2.52 24.73
N TYR A 24 22.38 -3.10 24.03
CA TYR A 24 21.02 -2.53 23.96
C TYR A 24 20.36 -2.35 25.33
N TYR A 25 20.71 -3.20 26.30
CA TYR A 25 20.22 -3.07 27.68
C TYR A 25 20.75 -1.79 28.33
N VAL A 26 22.05 -1.53 28.22
CA VAL A 26 22.69 -0.33 28.77
C VAL A 26 22.16 0.93 28.10
N ILE A 27 21.95 0.91 26.78
CA ILE A 27 21.35 2.03 26.04
C ILE A 27 19.94 2.33 26.57
N GLN A 28 19.15 1.30 26.85
CA GLN A 28 17.80 1.48 27.39
C GLN A 28 17.84 2.09 28.80
N GLN A 29 18.80 1.69 29.64
CA GLN A 29 19.02 2.28 30.96
C GLN A 29 19.45 3.75 30.88
N GLU A 30 20.37 4.09 29.98
CA GLU A 30 20.80 5.48 29.74
C GLU A 30 19.64 6.37 29.26
N LEU A 31 18.81 5.88 28.35
CA LEU A 31 17.64 6.63 27.89
C LEU A 31 16.60 6.80 29.01
N ALA A 32 16.40 5.78 29.85
CA ALA A 32 15.51 5.89 31.01
C ALA A 32 16.00 6.94 32.02
N ARG A 33 17.31 7.05 32.25
CA ARG A 33 17.91 8.12 33.09
C ARG A 33 17.64 9.52 32.54
N MET A 34 17.48 9.66 31.22
CA MET A 34 17.14 10.91 30.55
C MET A 34 15.62 11.14 30.45
N ASN A 35 14.79 10.34 31.15
CA ASN A 35 13.33 10.34 31.05
C ASN A 35 12.80 10.02 29.64
N LEU A 36 13.56 9.29 28.83
CA LEU A 36 13.19 8.88 27.48
C LEU A 36 12.87 7.38 27.48
N ASN A 37 11.58 7.03 27.44
CA ASN A 37 11.17 5.63 27.38
C ASN A 37 11.18 5.12 25.94
N VAL A 38 12.26 4.44 25.56
CA VAL A 38 12.46 3.88 24.22
C VAL A 38 12.57 2.36 24.29
N SER A 39 11.75 1.66 23.50
CA SER A 39 11.80 0.20 23.46
C SER A 39 13.08 -0.32 22.80
N LYS A 40 13.55 -1.49 23.26
CA LYS A 40 14.68 -2.22 22.63
C LYS A 40 14.50 -2.43 21.12
N SER A 41 13.26 -2.69 20.67
CA SER A 41 12.94 -2.84 19.25
C SER A 41 13.13 -1.55 18.45
N THR A 42 12.92 -0.40 19.08
CA THR A 42 13.17 0.92 18.49
C THR A 42 14.67 1.20 18.39
N ILE A 43 15.44 0.91 19.44
CA ILE A 43 16.91 1.03 19.43
C ILE A 43 17.52 0.16 18.32
N SER A 44 17.14 -1.13 18.26
CA SER A 44 17.59 -2.06 17.21
C SER A 44 17.26 -1.54 15.82
N ARG A 45 16.07 -0.95 15.62
CA ARG A 45 15.68 -0.36 14.34
C ARG A 45 16.57 0.82 13.95
N ILE A 46 16.90 1.70 14.90
CA ILE A 46 17.79 2.84 14.67
C ILE A 46 19.20 2.34 14.33
N ALA A 47 19.73 1.38 15.09
CA ALA A 47 21.03 0.76 14.82
C ALA A 47 21.09 0.14 13.42
N ASN A 48 20.06 -0.62 13.03
CA ASN A 48 19.95 -1.20 11.69
C ASN A 48 19.86 -0.12 10.59
N LYS A 49 19.17 0.99 10.84
CA LYS A 49 19.09 2.12 9.91
C LYS A 49 20.48 2.74 9.68
N VAL A 50 21.25 2.95 10.75
CA VAL A 50 22.64 3.45 10.68
C VAL A 50 23.54 2.46 9.94
N GLY A 51 23.46 1.16 10.26
CA GLY A 51 24.22 0.11 9.59
C GLY A 51 23.95 0.04 8.08
N LYS A 52 22.68 0.06 7.68
CA LYS A 52 22.27 0.10 6.27
C LYS A 52 22.79 1.36 5.56
N GLN A 53 22.76 2.50 6.23
CA GLN A 53 23.28 3.74 5.66
C GLN A 53 24.80 3.69 5.45
N ARG A 54 25.55 3.12 6.41
CA ARG A 54 26.99 2.88 6.25
C ARG A 54 27.28 1.92 5.09
N GLN A 55 26.54 0.82 5.00
CA GLN A 55 26.70 -0.15 3.92
C GLN A 55 26.43 0.48 2.54
N LEU A 56 25.38 1.30 2.40
CA LEU A 56 25.09 2.02 1.15
C LEU A 56 26.22 2.99 0.76
N CYS A 57 26.79 3.70 1.74
CA CYS A 57 27.94 4.58 1.53
C CYS A 57 29.17 3.80 1.04
N LEU A 58 29.48 2.67 1.69
CA LEU A 58 30.62 1.82 1.32
C LEU A 58 30.49 1.19 -0.06
N LEU A 59 29.27 0.78 -0.44
CA LEU A 59 28.99 0.16 -1.73
C LEU A 59 28.79 1.17 -2.87
N ASN A 60 28.98 2.49 -2.61
CA ASN A 60 28.64 3.58 -3.54
C ASN A 60 27.26 3.41 -4.20
N SER A 61 26.34 2.77 -3.48
CA SER A 61 25.04 2.38 -4.02
C SER A 61 24.04 3.49 -3.70
N GLU A 62 23.30 3.92 -4.73
CA GLU A 62 22.22 4.88 -4.52
C GLU A 62 21.23 4.35 -3.47
N LYS A 63 20.65 5.26 -2.67
CA LYS A 63 19.58 4.89 -1.73
C LYS A 63 18.51 4.10 -2.50
N PRO A 64 17.99 2.99 -1.94
CA PRO A 64 16.97 2.21 -2.61
C PRO A 64 15.80 3.13 -2.97
N LYS A 65 15.58 3.34 -4.27
CA LYS A 65 14.45 4.12 -4.77
C LYS A 65 13.20 3.34 -4.38
N PHE A 66 12.43 3.86 -3.43
CA PHE A 66 11.12 3.29 -3.12
C PHE A 66 10.30 3.35 -4.41
N HIS A 67 10.07 2.19 -5.04
CA HIS A 67 9.18 2.12 -6.17
C HIS A 67 7.80 2.58 -5.70
N ARG A 68 7.34 3.73 -6.21
CA ARG A 68 5.96 4.16 -6.02
C ARG A 68 5.08 3.00 -6.47
N ARG A 69 4.10 2.63 -5.65
CA ARG A 69 3.11 1.62 -6.03
C ARG A 69 2.51 2.08 -7.36
N ARG A 70 2.49 1.19 -8.36
CA ARG A 70 1.84 1.50 -9.64
C ARG A 70 0.37 1.82 -9.36
N HIS A 71 -0.12 2.93 -9.90
CA HIS A 71 -1.53 3.27 -9.82
C HIS A 71 -2.36 2.16 -10.49
N ILE A 72 -3.51 1.83 -9.90
CA ILE A 72 -4.40 0.74 -10.37
C ILE A 72 -4.84 0.99 -11.83
N ALA A 73 -5.09 2.25 -12.16
CA ALA A 73 -5.43 2.71 -13.49
C ALA A 73 -4.81 4.11 -13.74
N THR A 74 -4.57 4.44 -15.00
CA THR A 74 -4.14 5.79 -15.38
C THR A 74 -5.33 6.77 -15.29
N PRO A 75 -5.08 8.08 -15.09
CA PRO A 75 -6.16 9.07 -15.04
C PRO A 75 -7.03 9.09 -16.31
N SER A 76 -6.46 8.78 -17.48
CA SER A 76 -7.20 8.69 -18.74
C SER A 76 -8.20 7.53 -18.74
N ILE A 77 -7.79 6.37 -18.23
CA ILE A 77 -8.68 5.21 -18.08
C ILE A 77 -9.80 5.52 -17.08
N VAL A 78 -9.47 6.16 -15.97
CA VAL A 78 -10.47 6.56 -14.97
C VAL A 78 -11.52 7.48 -15.60
N ARG A 79 -11.11 8.53 -16.32
CA ARG A 79 -12.02 9.44 -17.03
C ARG A 79 -12.94 8.72 -18.02
N ARG A 80 -12.39 7.77 -18.80
CA ARG A 80 -13.18 6.97 -19.74
C ARG A 80 -14.22 6.11 -19.02
N ILE A 81 -13.83 5.43 -17.95
CA ILE A 81 -14.77 4.62 -17.15
C ILE A 81 -15.87 5.52 -16.55
N THR A 82 -15.51 6.68 -15.99
CA THR A 82 -16.49 7.65 -15.47
C THR A 82 -17.48 8.09 -16.56
N SER A 83 -17.01 8.34 -17.79
CA SER A 83 -17.88 8.71 -18.90
C SER A 83 -18.89 7.62 -19.26
N TYR A 84 -18.51 6.34 -19.18
CA TYR A 84 -19.42 5.22 -19.46
C TYR A 84 -20.43 4.98 -18.33
N ILE A 85 -20.10 5.37 -17.10
CA ILE A 85 -21.01 5.26 -15.95
C ILE A 85 -22.07 6.35 -15.98
N ASN A 86 -21.70 7.56 -16.39
CA ASN A 86 -22.60 8.72 -16.40
C ASN A 86 -23.57 8.74 -17.60
N GLN A 87 -23.57 7.71 -18.45
CA GLN A 87 -24.55 7.54 -19.52
C GLN A 87 -25.90 7.11 -18.95
N GLU A 88 -27.00 7.52 -19.58
CA GLU A 88 -28.37 7.13 -19.19
C GLU A 88 -28.52 5.61 -19.08
N ASN A 89 -27.88 4.87 -19.99
CA ASN A 89 -27.77 3.42 -19.96
C ASN A 89 -26.29 2.99 -19.86
N PRO A 90 -25.75 2.81 -18.64
CA PRO A 90 -24.33 2.55 -18.46
C PRO A 90 -23.94 1.17 -18.97
N LEU A 91 -22.75 1.09 -19.57
CA LEU A 91 -22.20 -0.17 -20.05
C LEU A 91 -21.96 -1.17 -18.91
N THR A 92 -22.01 -2.46 -19.22
CA THR A 92 -21.59 -3.48 -18.25
C THR A 92 -20.09 -3.39 -17.98
N VAL A 93 -19.65 -3.79 -16.78
CA VAL A 93 -18.23 -3.77 -16.39
C VAL A 93 -17.35 -4.56 -17.37
N SER A 94 -17.87 -5.66 -17.93
CA SER A 94 -17.16 -6.45 -18.95
C SER A 94 -16.93 -5.67 -20.24
N LEU A 95 -17.96 -4.95 -20.71
CA LEU A 95 -17.86 -4.12 -21.91
C LEU A 95 -16.96 -2.90 -21.69
N MET A 96 -17.04 -2.27 -20.51
CA MET A 96 -16.13 -1.18 -20.13
C MET A 96 -14.67 -1.67 -20.11
N ALA A 97 -14.43 -2.86 -19.54
CA ALA A 97 -13.11 -3.47 -19.48
C ALA A 97 -12.53 -3.74 -20.87
N ALA A 98 -13.35 -4.32 -21.77
CA ALA A 98 -12.98 -4.55 -23.17
C ALA A 98 -12.64 -3.25 -23.90
N ARG A 99 -13.47 -2.21 -23.76
CA ARG A 99 -13.23 -0.90 -24.41
C ARG A 99 -12.01 -0.17 -23.87
N CYS A 100 -11.71 -0.33 -22.58
CA CYS A 100 -10.55 0.28 -21.93
C CYS A 100 -9.29 -0.59 -22.00
N HIS A 101 -9.34 -1.78 -22.64
CA HIS A 101 -8.25 -2.75 -22.73
C HIS A 101 -7.61 -3.09 -21.37
N ILE A 102 -8.44 -3.27 -20.34
CA ILE A 102 -8.02 -3.65 -19.00
C ILE A 102 -8.81 -4.85 -18.49
N SER A 103 -8.32 -5.50 -17.43
CA SER A 103 -9.06 -6.60 -16.82
C SER A 103 -10.37 -6.12 -16.17
N VAL A 104 -11.37 -7.00 -16.14
CA VAL A 104 -12.64 -6.75 -15.44
C VAL A 104 -12.39 -6.44 -13.96
N GLY A 105 -11.42 -7.13 -13.34
CA GLY A 105 -11.04 -6.90 -11.94
C GLY A 105 -10.40 -5.52 -11.70
N THR A 106 -9.61 -5.02 -12.65
CA THR A 106 -9.05 -3.65 -12.60
C THR A 106 -10.15 -2.61 -12.77
N THR A 107 -11.09 -2.86 -13.68
CA THR A 107 -12.25 -2.00 -13.91
C THR A 107 -13.10 -1.92 -12.63
N PHE A 108 -13.42 -3.07 -12.03
CA PHE A 108 -14.19 -3.13 -10.78
C PHE A 108 -13.50 -2.40 -9.62
N ARG A 109 -12.19 -2.58 -9.45
CA ARG A 109 -11.40 -1.84 -8.45
C ARG A 109 -11.40 -0.34 -8.74
N THR A 110 -11.31 0.07 -10.00
CA THR A 110 -11.36 1.49 -10.37
C THR A 110 -12.71 2.10 -10.04
N ILE A 111 -13.80 1.39 -10.34
CA ILE A 111 -15.16 1.86 -10.04
C ILE A 111 -15.38 1.97 -8.53
N ARG A 112 -14.98 0.94 -7.76
CA ARG A 112 -15.21 0.87 -6.32
C ARG A 112 -14.25 1.74 -5.51
N ASP A 113 -12.95 1.68 -5.79
CA ASP A 113 -11.91 2.27 -4.93
C ASP A 113 -11.54 3.71 -5.36
N ILE A 114 -11.83 4.12 -6.60
CA ILE A 114 -11.48 5.46 -7.13
C ILE A 114 -12.72 6.30 -7.42
N ILE A 115 -13.70 5.76 -8.15
CA ILE A 115 -14.92 6.50 -8.54
C ILE A 115 -15.98 6.47 -7.42
N ASP A 116 -15.85 5.54 -6.47
CA ASP A 116 -16.78 5.31 -5.36
C ASP A 116 -18.22 5.03 -5.80
N ALA A 117 -18.36 4.27 -6.90
CA ALA A 117 -19.66 3.84 -7.42
C ALA A 117 -19.91 2.35 -7.13
N ARG A 118 -21.20 1.98 -7.04
CA ARG A 118 -21.62 0.59 -6.78
C ARG A 118 -21.91 -0.15 -8.08
N CYS A 119 -21.20 -1.26 -8.31
CA CYS A 119 -21.56 -2.22 -9.35
C CYS A 119 -22.63 -3.19 -8.85
N ARG A 120 -23.68 -3.44 -9.65
CA ARG A 120 -24.60 -4.55 -9.39
C ARG A 120 -23.89 -5.88 -9.65
N LYS A 121 -23.86 -6.76 -8.66
CA LYS A 121 -23.35 -8.13 -8.82
C LYS A 121 -24.38 -8.93 -9.62
N LYS A 122 -23.95 -9.67 -10.65
CA LYS A 122 -24.84 -10.62 -11.33
C LYS A 122 -25.20 -11.73 -10.34
N THR A 123 -26.50 -11.96 -10.15
CA THR A 123 -26.98 -13.15 -9.44
C THR A 123 -26.71 -14.37 -10.31
N PRO A 124 -26.02 -15.40 -9.82
CA PRO A 124 -25.88 -16.63 -10.57
C PRO A 124 -27.28 -17.21 -10.80
N VAL A 125 -27.65 -17.41 -12.05
CA VAL A 125 -28.87 -18.14 -12.41
C VAL A 125 -28.51 -19.59 -12.66
N HIS A 126 -29.30 -20.51 -12.14
CA HIS A 126 -29.19 -21.91 -12.53
C HIS A 126 -29.41 -22.02 -14.04
N ARG A 127 -28.59 -22.83 -14.71
CA ARG A 127 -28.82 -23.15 -16.11
C ARG A 127 -30.20 -23.81 -16.21
N LEU A 128 -31.13 -23.18 -16.91
CA LEU A 128 -32.40 -23.82 -17.23
C LEU A 128 -32.08 -24.99 -18.16
N TYR A 129 -32.43 -26.20 -17.73
CA TYR A 129 -32.36 -27.37 -18.59
C TYR A 129 -33.42 -27.23 -19.70
N PRO A 130 -33.19 -27.77 -20.91
CA PRO A 130 -34.14 -27.69 -22.02
C PRO A 130 -35.57 -28.10 -21.63
N ALA A 131 -35.69 -29.18 -20.83
CA ALA A 131 -36.98 -29.68 -20.32
C ALA A 131 -37.77 -28.67 -19.45
N ILE A 132 -37.11 -27.67 -18.85
CA ILE A 132 -37.75 -26.61 -18.05
C ILE A 132 -38.19 -25.44 -18.96
N ILE A 133 -37.55 -25.26 -20.12
CA ILE A 133 -37.88 -24.22 -21.10
C ILE A 133 -39.13 -24.63 -21.89
N GLU A 134 -39.26 -25.92 -22.23
CA GLU A 134 -40.41 -26.46 -22.98
C GLU A 134 -41.72 -26.45 -22.19
N ASN A 135 -41.65 -26.49 -20.85
CA ASN A 135 -42.82 -26.52 -19.96
C ASN A 135 -43.30 -25.12 -19.52
N ARG A 136 -42.90 -24.06 -20.20
CA ARG A 136 -43.17 -22.66 -19.83
C ARG A 136 -43.91 -21.92 -20.94
#